data_AF-A0A7W1ERL4-F1
#
_entry.id   AF-A0A7W1ERL4-F1
#
_cell.length_a   1.000
_cell.length_b   1.000
_cell.length_c   1.000
_cell.angle_alpha   90.00
_cell.angle_beta   90.00
_cell.angle_gamma   90.00
#
_symmetry.space_group_name_H-M   'P 1'
#
loop_
_entity.id
_entity.type
_entity.pdbx_description
1 polymer ?
#
loop_
_entity_poly.entity_id
_entity_poly.type
_entity_poly.pdbx_seq_one_letter_code
_entity_poly.pdbx_strand_id
1 'polypeptide(L)'
;MTIGEWYAQRAGQRLGSCGGGSQNIGQCQQLVQLYALEVLGVPGCPAFPVPYARLMMGTRTDYFTTVPNTPSGVPPYGSIVVFNGRVGGGYGHTGVAIEGSDTNVVRIIQQNDPMGSGASIKIYNYNNVMGWLVPKSQAVQPQGDNDVIINDNNNFARANKTHLQIRGRALDRGTFNAFVGKGWLTFIEALSDDQEANDHEAAATLGAVARRDNWQQQIYTLQDQNKVLQGQVDSLAKQVKELQAQIGTQTDDTKLLNGFGEILTKLIIRLGLKGEQK
;
A
#
# COMPACT_ATOMS: atom_id res chain seq x y z
N MET A 1 3.40 27.30 8.73
CA MET A 1 2.52 27.67 7.60
C MET A 1 2.86 26.75 6.44
N THR A 2 1.88 26.06 5.85
CA THR A 2 2.15 25.28 4.63
C THR A 2 2.07 26.12 3.37
N ILE A 3 2.55 25.56 2.26
CA ILE A 3 2.45 26.16 0.93
C ILE A 3 1.00 26.48 0.56
N GLY A 4 0.05 25.60 0.92
CA GLY A 4 -1.38 25.81 0.66
C GLY A 4 -1.95 27.00 1.41
N GLU A 5 -1.69 27.12 2.71
CA GLU A 5 -2.10 28.27 3.51
C GLU A 5 -1.41 29.56 3.06
N TRP A 6 -0.11 29.47 2.79
CA TRP A 6 0.68 30.58 2.31
C TRP A 6 0.13 31.11 0.99
N TYR A 7 -0.15 30.21 0.04
CA TYR A 7 -0.75 30.61 -1.24
C TYR A 7 -2.15 31.18 -1.04
N ALA A 8 -3.00 30.59 -0.20
CA ALA A 8 -4.35 31.11 0.06
C ALA A 8 -4.33 32.56 0.56
N GLN A 9 -3.33 32.92 1.38
CA GLN A 9 -3.16 34.30 1.87
C GLN A 9 -2.59 35.26 0.83
N ARG A 10 -1.97 34.76 -0.23
CA ARG A 10 -1.18 35.56 -1.20
C ARG A 10 -1.73 35.54 -2.62
N ALA A 11 -2.68 34.65 -2.92
CA ALA A 11 -3.26 34.48 -4.23
C ALA A 11 -3.79 35.80 -4.80
N GLY A 12 -3.43 36.09 -6.05
CA GLY A 12 -3.78 37.32 -6.77
C GLY A 12 -2.97 38.56 -6.38
N GLN A 13 -2.22 38.54 -5.27
CA GLN A 13 -1.44 39.70 -4.82
C GLN A 13 -0.12 39.81 -5.56
N ARG A 14 0.34 41.04 -5.82
CA ARG A 14 1.69 41.30 -6.30
C ARG A 14 2.65 41.32 -5.12
N LEU A 15 3.35 40.22 -4.93
CA LEU A 15 4.26 40.00 -3.82
C LEU A 15 5.60 40.69 -4.05
N GLY A 16 6.06 41.39 -3.03
CA GLY A 16 7.45 41.83 -2.89
C GLY A 16 8.18 40.98 -1.86
N SER A 17 9.50 41.03 -1.88
CA SER A 17 10.35 40.48 -0.82
C SER A 17 11.29 41.58 -0.34
N CYS A 18 11.78 41.44 0.88
CA CYS A 18 12.71 42.41 1.43
C CYS A 18 14.05 42.41 0.63
N GLY A 19 14.75 43.56 0.60
CA GLY A 19 16.04 43.71 -0.09
C GLY A 19 15.99 44.37 -1.48
N GLY A 20 14.80 44.77 -1.95
CA GLY A 20 14.64 45.55 -3.17
C GLY A 20 13.60 46.63 -2.96
N GLY A 21 13.91 47.89 -3.29
CA GLY A 21 12.96 49.01 -3.17
C GLY A 21 11.67 48.81 -3.96
N SER A 22 10.80 49.83 -4.01
CA SER A 22 9.45 49.79 -4.64
C SER A 22 9.38 49.24 -6.08
N GLN A 23 10.51 49.09 -6.77
CA GLN A 23 10.64 48.46 -8.09
C GLN A 23 10.66 46.91 -8.06
N ASN A 24 10.75 46.27 -6.89
CA ASN A 24 10.85 44.82 -6.71
C ASN A 24 9.56 44.20 -6.16
N ILE A 25 8.41 44.66 -6.67
CA ILE A 25 7.09 44.13 -6.34
C ILE A 25 6.49 43.50 -7.59
N GLY A 26 6.06 42.25 -7.47
CA GLY A 26 5.35 41.58 -8.54
C GLY A 26 6.24 40.82 -9.54
N GLN A 27 7.51 40.49 -9.25
CA GLN A 27 8.30 39.58 -10.11
C GLN A 27 8.24 38.14 -9.61
N CYS A 28 8.58 37.20 -10.50
CA CYS A 28 8.66 35.77 -10.18
C CYS A 28 9.65 35.48 -9.04
N GLN A 29 10.81 36.13 -9.03
CA GLN A 29 11.83 35.92 -8.01
C GLN A 29 11.36 36.38 -6.62
N GLN A 30 10.61 37.48 -6.50
CA GLN A 30 10.17 37.93 -5.18
C GLN A 30 9.16 36.99 -4.53
N LEU A 31 8.30 36.34 -5.33
CA LEU A 31 7.42 35.29 -4.81
C LEU A 31 8.24 34.19 -4.15
N VAL A 32 9.29 33.71 -4.82
CA VAL A 32 10.14 32.63 -4.31
C VAL A 32 11.01 33.08 -3.14
N GLN A 33 11.50 34.32 -3.13
CA GLN A 33 12.24 34.87 -1.98
C GLN A 33 11.36 34.95 -0.73
N LEU A 34 10.10 35.33 -0.91
CA LEU A 34 9.13 35.40 0.18
C LEU A 34 8.72 34.01 0.66
N TYR A 35 8.52 33.05 -0.26
CA TYR A 35 8.31 31.65 0.07
C TYR A 35 9.48 31.06 0.88
N ALA A 36 10.72 31.28 0.43
CA ALA A 36 11.91 30.80 1.10
C ALA A 36 12.04 31.38 2.52
N LEU A 37 11.66 32.65 2.71
CA LEU A 37 11.68 33.28 4.02
C LEU A 37 10.53 32.82 4.93
N GLU A 38 9.28 32.87 4.46
CA GLU A 38 8.09 32.69 5.31
C GLU A 38 7.71 31.23 5.53
N VAL A 39 8.00 30.35 4.55
CA VAL A 39 7.63 28.92 4.62
C VAL A 39 8.83 28.05 4.96
N LEU A 40 9.97 28.31 4.34
CA LEU A 40 11.18 27.53 4.60
C LEU A 40 12.02 28.12 5.75
N GLY A 41 11.81 29.39 6.13
CA GLY A 41 12.63 30.07 7.14
C GLY A 41 14.11 30.17 6.75
N VAL A 42 14.38 30.24 5.45
CA VAL A 42 15.71 30.49 4.91
C VAL A 42 16.09 31.94 5.25
N PRO A 43 17.12 32.16 6.08
CA PRO A 43 17.52 33.51 6.45
C PRO A 43 18.15 34.23 5.26
N GLY A 44 18.11 35.56 5.29
CA GLY A 44 18.68 36.41 4.25
C GLY A 44 17.62 37.24 3.53
N CYS A 45 18.01 38.46 3.16
CA CYS A 45 17.12 39.48 2.62
C CYS A 45 17.85 40.26 1.51
N PRO A 46 17.80 39.80 0.25
CA PRO A 46 17.03 38.66 -0.27
C PRO A 46 17.58 37.27 0.11
N ALA A 47 16.70 36.26 0.17
CA ALA A 47 17.10 34.86 0.36
C ALA A 47 17.98 34.34 -0.79
N PHE A 48 17.74 34.79 -2.03
CA PHE A 48 18.61 34.50 -3.18
C PHE A 48 19.24 35.80 -3.66
N PRO A 49 20.51 36.10 -3.29
CA PRO A 49 21.17 37.35 -3.66
C PRO A 49 21.72 37.30 -5.09
N VAL A 50 20.84 37.00 -6.05
CA VAL A 50 21.13 36.97 -7.48
C VAL A 50 20.20 37.92 -8.23
N PRO A 51 20.64 38.55 -9.33
CA PRO A 51 19.83 39.54 -10.02
C PRO A 51 18.67 38.92 -10.82
N TYR A 52 18.75 37.63 -11.18
CA TYR A 52 17.81 36.99 -12.10
C TYR A 52 17.44 35.57 -11.66
N ALA A 53 16.21 35.15 -11.94
CA ALA A 53 15.69 33.82 -11.59
C ALA A 53 16.57 32.68 -12.11
N ARG A 54 17.06 32.76 -13.36
CA ARG A 54 17.92 31.72 -13.96
C ARG A 54 19.23 31.48 -13.20
N LEU A 55 19.68 32.47 -12.42
CA LEU A 55 20.93 32.41 -11.65
C LEU A 55 20.73 31.81 -10.26
N MET A 56 19.51 31.42 -9.89
CA MET A 56 19.25 30.77 -8.60
C MET A 56 19.80 29.34 -8.54
N MET A 57 19.93 28.67 -9.68
CA MET A 57 20.48 27.32 -9.76
C MET A 57 21.91 27.28 -9.21
N GLY A 58 22.21 26.32 -8.32
CA GLY A 58 23.53 26.19 -7.71
C GLY A 58 23.85 27.24 -6.65
N THR A 59 22.90 28.10 -6.28
CA THR A 59 23.05 29.06 -5.18
C THR A 59 22.35 28.56 -3.92
N ARG A 60 22.70 29.15 -2.76
CA ARG A 60 22.17 28.75 -1.45
C ARG A 60 22.26 27.24 -1.20
N THR A 61 23.40 26.64 -1.54
CA THR A 61 23.67 25.19 -1.34
C THR A 61 23.69 24.78 0.12
N ASP A 62 23.76 25.74 1.04
CA ASP A 62 23.54 25.60 2.48
C ASP A 62 22.10 25.17 2.80
N TYR A 63 21.10 25.65 2.05
CA TYR A 63 19.68 25.34 2.29
C TYR A 63 19.04 24.46 1.20
N PHE A 64 19.67 24.33 0.03
CA PHE A 64 19.09 23.62 -1.11
C PHE A 64 20.04 22.62 -1.76
N THR A 65 19.48 21.52 -2.24
CA THR A 65 20.12 20.62 -3.20
C THR A 65 19.64 20.98 -4.60
N THR A 66 20.57 21.28 -5.51
CA THR A 66 20.24 21.57 -6.91
C THR A 66 20.11 20.26 -7.68
N VAL A 67 19.00 20.09 -8.40
CA VAL A 67 18.74 18.91 -9.24
C VAL A 67 18.51 19.39 -10.67
N PRO A 68 19.33 18.95 -11.65
CA PRO A 68 19.13 19.30 -13.04
C PRO A 68 17.89 18.61 -13.61
N ASN A 69 17.22 19.26 -14.57
CA ASN A 69 16.11 18.67 -15.28
C ASN A 69 16.57 17.47 -16.14
N THR A 70 15.78 16.39 -16.14
CA THR A 70 16.01 15.18 -16.95
C THR A 70 14.67 14.70 -17.54
N PRO A 71 14.66 13.89 -18.61
CA PRO A 71 13.41 13.47 -19.26
C PRO A 71 12.40 12.75 -18.34
N SER A 72 12.88 12.10 -17.28
CA SER A 72 12.05 11.40 -16.29
C SER A 72 11.92 12.15 -14.97
N GLY A 73 12.56 13.30 -14.82
CA GLY A 73 12.62 14.04 -13.57
C GLY A 73 11.34 14.83 -13.34
N VAL A 74 10.76 14.67 -12.15
CA VAL A 74 9.60 15.46 -11.70
C VAL A 74 10.02 16.22 -10.44
N PRO A 75 9.80 17.54 -10.36
CA PRO A 75 10.16 18.32 -9.19
C PRO A 75 9.32 17.86 -7.98
N PRO A 76 9.95 17.56 -6.84
CA PRO A 76 9.22 17.28 -5.61
C PRO A 76 8.37 18.48 -5.19
N TYR A 77 7.27 18.22 -4.46
CA TYR A 77 6.45 19.25 -3.85
C TYR A 77 7.29 20.22 -3.00
N GLY A 78 7.06 21.52 -3.14
CA GLY A 78 7.81 22.57 -2.43
C GLY A 78 9.21 22.87 -2.97
N SER A 79 9.67 22.16 -4.00
CA SER A 79 10.91 22.56 -4.68
C SER A 79 10.70 23.85 -5.48
N ILE A 80 11.78 24.63 -5.63
CA ILE A 80 11.76 25.84 -6.44
C ILE A 80 12.19 25.46 -7.85
N VAL A 81 11.28 25.56 -8.82
CA VAL A 81 11.54 25.28 -10.24
C VAL A 81 12.18 26.51 -10.87
N VAL A 82 13.24 26.30 -11.66
CA VAL A 82 13.98 27.39 -12.32
C VAL A 82 13.99 27.18 -13.83
N PHE A 83 13.57 28.20 -14.56
CA PHE A 83 13.60 28.26 -16.01
C PHE A 83 14.80 29.08 -16.50
N ASN A 84 15.34 28.69 -17.65
CA ASN A 84 16.50 29.33 -18.27
C ASN A 84 16.15 30.70 -18.88
N GLY A 85 17.16 31.43 -19.36
CA GLY A 85 17.00 32.77 -19.92
C GLY A 85 16.23 32.87 -21.24
N ARG A 86 15.77 31.76 -21.84
CA ARG A 86 14.90 31.77 -23.04
C ARG A 86 13.46 32.17 -22.71
N VAL A 87 13.11 32.23 -21.42
CA VAL A 87 11.84 32.80 -20.93
C VAL A 87 12.10 34.06 -20.10
N GLY A 88 11.07 34.90 -19.94
CA GLY A 88 11.16 36.12 -19.13
C GLY A 88 12.16 37.14 -19.70
N GLY A 89 12.32 37.23 -21.02
CA GLY A 89 13.14 38.26 -21.67
C GLY A 89 14.64 38.22 -21.36
N GLY A 90 15.20 37.04 -21.03
CA GLY A 90 16.61 36.90 -20.65
C GLY A 90 16.85 36.69 -19.16
N TYR A 91 15.85 36.97 -18.32
CA TYR A 91 15.93 36.89 -16.85
C TYR A 91 15.60 35.50 -16.30
N GLY A 92 14.95 34.67 -17.11
CA GLY A 92 14.39 33.38 -16.68
C GLY A 92 13.06 33.55 -15.95
N HIS A 93 12.58 32.45 -15.40
CA HIS A 93 11.35 32.39 -14.62
C HIS A 93 11.53 31.40 -13.47
N THR A 94 10.70 31.51 -12.43
CA THR A 94 10.74 30.60 -11.30
C THR A 94 9.40 30.54 -10.58
N GLY A 95 9.17 29.45 -9.85
CA GLY A 95 8.01 29.28 -9.00
C GLY A 95 8.16 28.06 -8.10
N VAL A 96 7.20 27.87 -7.21
CA VAL A 96 7.19 26.79 -6.22
C VAL A 96 6.37 25.63 -6.75
N ALA A 97 6.98 24.45 -6.87
CA ALA A 97 6.29 23.24 -7.30
C ALA A 97 5.20 22.83 -6.30
N ILE A 98 4.03 22.48 -6.82
CA ILE A 98 2.90 21.95 -6.05
C ILE A 98 2.44 20.61 -6.62
N GLU A 99 1.44 19.99 -5.98
CA GLU A 99 0.88 18.72 -6.43
C GLU A 99 0.37 18.81 -7.88
N GLY A 100 0.45 17.69 -8.61
CA GLY A 100 -0.02 17.61 -10.00
C GLY A 100 1.03 17.91 -11.08
N SER A 101 2.32 17.98 -10.72
CA SER A 101 3.41 17.85 -11.69
C SER A 101 3.62 16.37 -12.06
N ASP A 102 3.92 16.08 -13.31
CA ASP A 102 4.28 14.76 -13.83
C ASP A 102 5.44 14.88 -14.84
N THR A 103 5.74 13.87 -15.66
CA THR A 103 6.84 13.94 -16.65
C THR A 103 6.56 14.84 -17.85
N ASN A 104 5.31 15.32 -18.03
CA ASN A 104 4.89 16.15 -19.15
C ASN A 104 4.68 17.61 -18.73
N VAL A 105 4.16 17.81 -17.52
CA VAL A 105 3.81 19.14 -17.00
C VAL A 105 4.42 19.42 -15.63
N VAL A 106 4.71 20.70 -15.41
CA VAL A 106 5.11 21.24 -14.12
C VAL A 106 4.07 22.26 -13.65
N ARG A 107 3.46 22.00 -12.50
CA ARG A 107 2.44 22.85 -11.88
C ARG A 107 3.09 23.62 -10.73
N ILE A 108 3.10 24.94 -10.83
CA ILE A 108 3.80 25.82 -9.89
C ILE A 108 2.93 26.99 -9.43
N ILE A 109 3.20 27.47 -8.22
CA ILE A 109 2.83 28.82 -7.78
C ILE A 109 3.89 29.78 -8.32
N GLN A 110 3.47 30.75 -9.09
CA GLN A 110 4.34 31.73 -9.75
C GLN A 110 3.73 33.11 -9.76
N GLN A 111 4.51 34.09 -10.19
CA GLN A 111 4.06 35.45 -10.36
C GLN A 111 4.67 36.05 -11.63
N ASN A 112 4.01 37.05 -12.19
CA ASN A 112 4.46 37.81 -13.36
C ASN A 112 4.43 37.04 -14.68
N ASP A 113 3.63 35.98 -14.77
CA ASP A 113 3.29 35.35 -16.04
C ASP A 113 1.78 35.03 -16.12
N PRO A 114 0.96 35.87 -16.79
CA PRO A 114 1.36 36.97 -17.67
C PRO A 114 1.97 38.16 -16.91
N MET A 115 2.72 39.00 -17.64
CA MET A 115 3.38 40.18 -17.06
C MET A 115 2.39 41.08 -16.30
N GLY A 116 2.76 41.46 -15.08
CA GLY A 116 1.93 42.27 -14.17
C GLY A 116 0.97 41.46 -13.29
N SER A 117 0.86 40.14 -13.50
CA SER A 117 -0.01 39.28 -12.68
C SER A 117 0.56 39.07 -11.27
N GLY A 118 -0.35 38.91 -10.30
CA GLY A 118 -0.01 38.50 -8.94
C GLY A 118 0.27 37.01 -8.82
N ALA A 119 0.48 36.54 -7.59
CA ALA A 119 0.70 35.13 -7.28
C ALA A 119 -0.46 34.27 -7.80
N SER A 120 -0.15 33.30 -8.65
CA SER A 120 -1.15 32.42 -9.26
C SER A 120 -0.56 31.03 -9.52
N ILE A 121 -1.43 30.04 -9.62
CA ILE A 121 -1.05 28.70 -10.04
C ILE A 121 -1.06 28.65 -11.57
N LYS A 122 0.03 28.15 -12.16
CA LYS A 122 0.13 27.93 -13.59
C LYS A 122 0.78 26.60 -13.90
N ILE A 123 0.37 26.03 -15.02
CA ILE A 123 0.90 24.77 -15.56
C ILE A 123 1.77 25.13 -16.76
N TYR A 124 2.98 24.60 -16.76
CA TYR A 124 3.93 24.69 -17.87
C TYR A 124 4.29 23.27 -18.34
N ASN A 125 4.85 23.16 -19.53
CA ASN A 125 5.65 21.98 -19.88
C ASN A 125 7.10 22.17 -19.43
N TYR A 126 7.94 21.17 -19.62
CA TYR A 126 9.36 21.22 -19.23
C TYR A 126 10.25 22.04 -20.17
N ASN A 127 9.68 22.69 -21.20
CA ASN A 127 10.49 23.53 -22.08
C ASN A 127 11.17 24.64 -21.29
N ASN A 128 12.48 24.75 -21.49
CA ASN A 128 13.33 25.73 -20.83
C ASN A 128 13.49 25.57 -19.31
N VAL A 129 12.97 24.50 -18.69
CA VAL A 129 13.24 24.19 -17.28
C VAL A 129 14.68 23.71 -17.14
N MET A 130 15.48 24.42 -16.33
CA MET A 130 16.88 24.05 -16.02
C MET A 130 16.95 22.91 -15.00
N GLY A 131 16.00 22.90 -14.07
CA GLY A 131 15.99 22.01 -12.92
C GLY A 131 15.24 22.66 -11.76
N TRP A 132 15.51 22.17 -10.55
CA TRP A 132 14.86 22.64 -9.35
C TRP A 132 15.79 22.62 -8.13
N LEU A 133 15.49 23.48 -7.17
CA LEU A 133 16.14 23.55 -5.86
C LEU A 133 15.26 22.82 -4.85
N VAL A 134 15.75 21.70 -4.32
CA VAL A 134 15.07 20.92 -3.28
C VAL A 134 15.52 21.42 -1.91
N PRO A 135 14.62 21.92 -1.04
CA PRO A 135 14.99 22.31 0.32
C PRO A 135 15.60 21.13 1.08
N LYS A 136 16.72 21.36 1.77
CA LYS A 136 17.32 20.37 2.67
C LYS A 136 16.50 20.30 3.95
N SER A 137 16.49 19.15 4.63
CA SER A 137 15.73 18.93 5.87
C SER A 137 16.09 19.90 7.02
N GLN A 138 17.19 20.65 6.94
CA GLN A 138 17.57 21.71 7.90
C GLN A 138 17.03 23.11 7.55
N ALA A 139 16.50 23.28 6.33
CA ALA A 139 15.83 24.47 5.82
C ALA A 139 14.31 24.40 6.01
N VAL A 140 13.85 23.51 6.89
CA VAL A 140 12.45 23.34 7.21
C VAL A 140 12.33 23.84 8.64
N GLN A 141 11.88 25.10 8.80
CA GLN A 141 11.19 25.49 10.03
C GLN A 141 10.24 24.36 10.39
N PRO A 142 10.14 23.97 11.68
CA PRO A 142 9.42 22.77 12.10
C PRO A 142 8.16 22.67 11.28
N GLN A 143 8.06 21.58 10.53
CA GLN A 143 6.95 21.30 9.63
C GLN A 143 5.67 21.43 10.45
N GLY A 144 5.08 22.61 10.43
CA GLY A 144 3.81 22.90 11.07
C GLY A 144 2.77 22.16 10.25
N ASP A 145 2.58 20.89 10.60
CA ASP A 145 1.31 20.30 10.98
C ASP A 145 0.07 20.79 10.21
N ASN A 146 0.15 20.92 8.88
CA ASN A 146 -1.03 20.93 8.03
C ASN A 146 -1.12 19.66 7.19
N ASP A 147 -0.66 18.54 7.75
CA ASP A 147 -1.12 17.22 7.34
C ASP A 147 -2.49 16.98 7.97
N VAL A 148 -3.39 17.96 7.91
CA VAL A 148 -4.74 17.86 8.45
C VAL A 148 -5.64 17.19 7.44
N ILE A 149 -6.49 16.30 7.92
CA ILE A 149 -7.49 15.66 7.08
C ILE A 149 -8.53 16.72 6.71
N ILE A 150 -8.62 17.05 5.43
CA ILE A 150 -9.65 17.96 4.91
C ILE A 150 -10.85 17.13 4.45
N ASN A 151 -12.07 17.64 4.67
CA ASN A 151 -13.29 16.96 4.25
C ASN A 151 -13.52 17.07 2.73
N ASP A 152 -12.75 16.30 1.96
CA ASP A 152 -12.92 16.12 0.53
C ASP A 152 -12.86 14.64 0.12
N ASN A 153 -13.19 14.36 -1.14
CA ASN A 153 -13.26 12.99 -1.65
C ASN A 153 -11.89 12.33 -1.83
N ASN A 154 -10.83 13.11 -2.06
CA ASN A 154 -9.48 12.58 -2.22
C ASN A 154 -8.90 12.15 -0.88
N ASN A 155 -9.11 12.96 0.16
CA ASN A 155 -8.75 12.68 1.54
C ASN A 155 -9.55 11.48 2.08
N PHE A 156 -10.85 11.42 1.79
CA PHE A 156 -11.65 10.23 2.14
C PHE A 156 -11.12 8.97 1.45
N ALA A 157 -10.82 9.03 0.14
CA ALA A 157 -10.30 7.87 -0.58
C ALA A 157 -8.95 7.41 -0.03
N ARG A 158 -8.07 8.35 0.34
CA ARG A 158 -6.78 8.05 1.00
C ARG A 158 -6.99 7.41 2.36
N ALA A 159 -7.83 8.02 3.20
CA ALA A 159 -8.13 7.54 4.55
C ALA A 159 -8.76 6.15 4.51
N ASN A 160 -9.70 5.92 3.58
CA ASN A 160 -10.32 4.63 3.37
C ASN A 160 -9.32 3.56 2.93
N LYS A 161 -8.40 3.88 2.01
CA LYS A 161 -7.34 2.95 1.61
C LYS A 161 -6.44 2.58 2.79
N THR A 162 -6.00 3.56 3.57
CA THR A 162 -5.19 3.32 4.77
C THR A 162 -5.95 2.48 5.80
N HIS A 163 -7.22 2.79 6.05
CA HIS A 163 -8.08 2.02 6.93
C HIS A 163 -8.25 0.57 6.47
N LEU A 164 -8.43 0.34 5.16
CA LEU A 164 -8.47 -1.02 4.60
C LEU A 164 -7.17 -1.79 4.81
N GLN A 165 -6.03 -1.12 4.67
CA GLN A 165 -4.72 -1.76 4.84
C GLN A 165 -4.43 -2.11 6.30
N ILE A 166 -4.84 -1.26 7.24
CA ILE A 166 -4.56 -1.45 8.67
C ILE A 166 -5.62 -2.35 9.32
N ARG A 167 -6.91 -2.13 9.01
CA ARG A 167 -8.06 -2.73 9.69
C ARG A 167 -8.78 -3.81 8.88
N GLY A 168 -8.42 -4.01 7.62
CA GLY A 168 -9.04 -5.01 6.75
C GLY A 168 -10.47 -4.69 6.29
N ARG A 169 -11.02 -3.51 6.63
CA ARG A 169 -12.38 -3.09 6.24
C ARG A 169 -12.46 -1.64 5.78
N ALA A 170 -13.53 -1.31 5.06
CA ALA A 170 -13.77 0.04 4.57
C ALA A 170 -14.04 1.02 5.72
N LEU A 171 -13.56 2.25 5.55
CA LEU A 171 -13.84 3.39 6.41
C LEU A 171 -15.20 3.98 6.06
N ASP A 172 -16.07 4.14 7.05
CA ASP A 172 -17.31 4.87 6.88
C ASP A 172 -17.11 6.39 6.94
N ARG A 173 -18.03 7.13 6.33
CA ARG A 173 -17.92 8.59 6.23
C ARG A 173 -18.09 9.29 7.59
N GLY A 174 -18.85 8.71 8.51
CA GLY A 174 -19.05 9.27 9.85
C GLY A 174 -17.74 9.24 10.64
N THR A 175 -17.08 8.08 10.67
CA THR A 175 -15.76 7.90 11.29
C THR A 175 -14.72 8.79 10.64
N PHE A 176 -14.67 8.87 9.30
CA PHE A 176 -13.77 9.80 8.61
C PHE A 176 -13.97 11.26 9.05
N ASN A 177 -15.22 11.72 9.13
CA ASN A 177 -15.54 13.09 9.52
C ASN A 177 -15.07 13.43 10.95
N ALA A 178 -14.96 12.45 11.84
CA ALA A 178 -14.44 12.65 13.20
C ALA A 178 -12.94 12.99 13.23
N PHE A 179 -12.21 12.67 12.17
CA PHE A 179 -10.79 12.98 12.01
C PHE A 179 -10.54 14.20 11.12
N VAL A 180 -11.57 14.77 10.48
CA VAL A 180 -11.43 16.02 9.74
C VAL A 180 -10.93 17.13 10.67
N GLY A 181 -9.91 17.86 10.22
CA GLY A 181 -9.22 18.88 11.01
C GLY A 181 -8.19 18.34 12.00
N LYS A 182 -8.02 17.03 12.13
CA LYS A 182 -6.90 16.39 12.86
C LYS A 182 -5.77 16.03 11.91
N GLY A 183 -4.58 15.83 12.47
CA GLY A 183 -3.40 15.37 11.73
C GLY A 183 -3.55 13.94 11.19
N TRP A 184 -2.94 13.65 10.04
CA TRP A 184 -2.82 12.31 9.47
C TRP A 184 -2.07 11.35 10.40
N LEU A 185 -1.09 11.85 11.16
CA LEU A 185 -0.42 11.06 12.19
C LEU A 185 -1.42 10.57 13.24
N THR A 186 -2.23 11.47 13.82
CA THR A 186 -3.27 11.09 14.79
C THR A 186 -4.27 10.08 14.23
N PHE A 187 -4.62 10.21 12.93
CA PHE A 187 -5.46 9.23 12.27
C PHE A 187 -4.78 7.86 12.17
N ILE A 188 -3.52 7.81 11.73
CA ILE A 188 -2.77 6.56 11.60
C ILE A 188 -2.57 5.89 12.95
N GLU A 189 -2.17 6.64 13.99
CA GLU A 189 -2.01 6.14 15.36
C GLU A 189 -3.33 5.55 15.88
N ALA A 190 -4.45 6.25 15.69
CA ALA A 190 -5.76 5.75 16.09
C ALA A 190 -6.17 4.46 15.36
N LEU A 191 -5.69 4.24 14.14
CA LEU A 191 -5.93 3.00 13.42
C LEU A 191 -4.98 1.88 13.85
N SER A 192 -3.70 2.18 14.03
CA SER A 192 -2.66 1.18 14.35
C SER A 192 -2.73 0.68 15.78
N ASP A 193 -3.10 1.54 16.72
CA ASP A 193 -3.00 1.24 18.16
C ASP A 193 -4.22 0.48 18.70
N ASP A 194 -5.20 0.22 17.85
CA ASP A 194 -6.41 -0.49 18.22
C ASP A 194 -6.30 -2.00 17.89
N GLN A 195 -6.83 -2.84 18.79
CA GLN A 195 -6.76 -4.29 18.72
C GLN A 195 -7.19 -4.89 17.36
N GLU A 196 -8.16 -4.31 16.66
CA GLU A 196 -8.57 -4.83 15.34
C GLU A 196 -7.45 -4.75 14.29
N ALA A 197 -6.48 -3.83 14.43
CA ALA A 197 -5.30 -3.79 13.57
C ALA A 197 -4.36 -4.97 13.85
N ASN A 198 -4.14 -5.28 15.13
CA ASN A 198 -3.36 -6.45 15.55
C ASN A 198 -3.99 -7.75 15.03
N ASP A 199 -5.32 -7.86 15.13
CA ASP A 199 -6.06 -9.04 14.67
C ASP A 199 -5.97 -9.19 13.14
N HIS A 200 -6.08 -8.08 12.41
CA HIS A 200 -5.92 -8.07 10.96
C HIS A 200 -4.49 -8.43 10.53
N GLU A 201 -3.46 -7.91 11.19
CA GLU A 201 -2.07 -8.26 10.93
C GLU A 201 -1.80 -9.75 11.20
N ALA A 202 -2.33 -10.30 12.30
CA ALA A 202 -2.24 -11.71 12.61
C ALA A 202 -2.89 -12.58 11.53
N ALA A 203 -4.09 -12.20 11.06
CA ALA A 203 -4.78 -12.89 9.98
C ALA A 203 -4.02 -12.80 8.64
N ALA A 204 -3.48 -11.63 8.31
CA ALA A 204 -2.68 -11.42 7.10
C ALA A 204 -1.39 -12.27 7.13
N THR A 205 -0.73 -12.35 8.29
CA THR A 205 0.45 -13.19 8.51
C THR A 205 0.11 -14.67 8.33
N LEU A 206 -0.99 -15.14 8.92
CA LEU A 206 -1.47 -16.51 8.73
C LEU A 206 -1.78 -16.81 7.26
N GLY A 207 -2.45 -15.88 6.56
CA GLY A 207 -2.73 -16.01 5.13
C GLY A 207 -1.47 -16.04 4.26
N ALA A 208 -0.42 -15.30 4.65
CA ALA A 208 0.88 -15.36 3.97
C ALA A 208 1.55 -16.73 4.15
N VAL A 209 1.50 -17.30 5.36
CA VAL A 209 1.99 -18.65 5.64
C VAL A 209 1.19 -19.70 4.87
N ALA A 210 -0.14 -19.62 4.88
CA ALA A 210 -1.00 -20.56 4.17
C ALA A 210 -0.75 -20.58 2.66
N ARG A 211 -0.46 -19.42 2.05
CA ARG A 211 -0.07 -19.31 0.65
C ARG A 211 1.33 -19.86 0.41
N ARG A 212 2.32 -19.48 1.23
CA ARG A 212 3.71 -19.92 1.10
C ARG A 212 3.82 -21.45 1.16
N ASP A 213 3.07 -22.04 2.09
CA ASP A 213 3.13 -23.48 2.36
C ASP A 213 2.10 -24.26 1.54
N ASN A 214 1.38 -23.61 0.61
CA ASN A 214 0.37 -24.21 -0.27
C ASN A 214 -0.69 -25.04 0.48
N TRP A 215 -1.19 -24.54 1.61
CA TRP A 215 -2.15 -25.27 2.45
C TRP A 215 -3.37 -25.76 1.67
N GLN A 216 -3.86 -24.97 0.71
CA GLN A 216 -4.97 -25.38 -0.16
C GLN A 216 -4.69 -26.69 -0.91
N GLN A 217 -3.49 -26.85 -1.48
CA GLN A 217 -3.09 -28.06 -2.19
C GLN A 217 -2.91 -29.24 -1.24
N GLN A 218 -2.37 -28.98 -0.04
CA GLN A 218 -2.24 -30.02 0.99
C GLN A 218 -3.61 -30.53 1.43
N ILE A 219 -4.59 -29.65 1.63
CA ILE A 219 -5.97 -30.01 1.97
C ILE A 219 -6.59 -30.88 0.87
N TYR A 220 -6.45 -30.51 -0.40
CA TYR A 220 -6.95 -31.35 -1.51
C TYR A 220 -6.28 -32.72 -1.53
N THR A 221 -4.97 -32.76 -1.33
CA THR A 221 -4.21 -34.02 -1.29
C THR A 221 -4.69 -34.92 -0.14
N LEU A 222 -4.94 -34.36 1.04
CA LEU A 222 -5.48 -35.09 2.20
C LEU A 222 -6.91 -35.59 1.96
N GLN A 223 -7.76 -34.81 1.29
CA GLN A 223 -9.11 -35.23 0.91
C GLN A 223 -9.09 -36.42 -0.05
N ASP A 224 -8.19 -36.40 -1.03
CA ASP A 224 -8.01 -37.52 -1.96
C ASP A 224 -7.52 -38.77 -1.25
N GLN A 225 -6.55 -38.63 -0.34
CA GLN A 225 -6.06 -39.74 0.49
C GLN A 225 -7.18 -40.34 1.35
N ASN A 226 -8.00 -39.52 2.01
CA ASN A 226 -9.14 -39.99 2.80
C ASN A 226 -10.16 -40.75 1.94
N LYS A 227 -10.41 -40.30 0.71
CA LYS A 227 -11.31 -40.98 -0.23
C LYS A 227 -10.78 -42.36 -0.65
N VAL A 228 -9.48 -42.46 -0.91
CA VAL A 228 -8.82 -43.75 -1.22
C VAL A 228 -8.90 -44.70 -0.03
N LEU A 229 -8.57 -44.22 1.16
CA LEU A 229 -8.64 -45.01 2.40
C LEU A 229 -10.07 -45.50 2.67
N GLN A 230 -11.08 -44.65 2.46
CA GLN A 230 -12.48 -45.05 2.60
C GLN A 230 -12.84 -46.19 1.64
N GLY A 231 -12.39 -46.11 0.38
CA GLY A 231 -12.60 -47.20 -0.59
C GLY A 231 -11.92 -48.52 -0.19
N GLN A 232 -10.74 -48.44 0.43
CA GLN A 232 -10.05 -49.62 0.97
C GLN A 232 -10.82 -50.24 2.14
N VAL A 233 -11.33 -49.41 3.06
CA VAL A 233 -12.16 -49.86 4.19
C VAL A 233 -13.43 -50.55 3.69
N ASP A 234 -14.12 -49.97 2.70
CA ASP A 234 -15.33 -50.55 2.12
C ASP A 234 -15.04 -51.92 1.45
N SER A 235 -13.89 -52.03 0.78
CA SER A 235 -13.44 -53.29 0.18
C SER A 235 -13.15 -54.35 1.24
N LEU A 236 -12.43 -53.97 2.31
CA LEU A 236 -12.10 -54.88 3.39
C LEU A 236 -13.35 -55.34 4.15
N ALA A 237 -14.31 -54.44 4.37
CA ALA A 237 -15.59 -54.77 4.99
C ALA A 237 -16.38 -55.81 4.17
N LYS A 238 -16.35 -55.72 2.83
CA LYS A 238 -16.93 -56.74 1.96
C LYS A 238 -16.24 -58.09 2.12
N GLN A 239 -14.90 -58.12 2.10
CA GLN A 239 -14.14 -59.36 2.28
C GLN A 239 -14.41 -60.02 3.64
N VAL A 240 -14.49 -59.24 4.72
CA VAL A 240 -14.83 -59.75 6.06
C VAL A 240 -16.23 -60.40 6.05
N LYS A 241 -17.21 -59.76 5.40
CA LYS A 241 -18.57 -60.30 5.29
C LYS A 241 -18.62 -61.60 4.47
N GLU A 242 -17.84 -61.68 3.39
CA GLU A 242 -17.72 -62.89 2.58
C GLU A 242 -17.06 -64.03 3.36
N LEU A 243 -15.96 -63.77 4.07
CA LEU A 243 -15.31 -64.75 4.93
C LEU A 243 -16.22 -65.23 6.06
N GLN A 244 -16.97 -64.33 6.69
CA GLN A 244 -17.98 -64.69 7.69
C GLN A 244 -19.05 -65.64 7.11
N ALA A 245 -19.51 -65.38 5.89
CA ALA A 245 -20.47 -66.25 5.22
C ALA A 245 -19.86 -67.63 4.92
N GLN A 246 -18.61 -67.69 4.43
CA GLN A 246 -17.89 -68.95 4.16
C GLN A 246 -17.69 -69.79 5.43
N ILE A 247 -17.31 -69.16 6.54
CA ILE A 247 -17.18 -69.84 7.84
C ILE A 247 -18.52 -70.43 8.29
N GLY A 248 -19.62 -69.69 8.07
CA GLY A 248 -20.98 -70.18 8.33
C GLY A 248 -21.28 -71.46 7.56
N THR A 249 -21.01 -71.49 6.25
CA THR A 249 -21.21 -72.67 5.40
C THR A 249 -20.35 -73.86 5.84
N GLN A 250 -19.04 -73.64 6.09
CA GLN A 250 -18.15 -74.71 6.55
C GLN A 250 -18.60 -75.31 7.89
N THR A 251 -19.16 -74.49 8.78
CA THR A 251 -19.71 -74.96 10.06
C THR A 251 -20.89 -75.91 9.84
N ASP A 252 -21.75 -75.62 8.86
CA ASP A 252 -22.89 -76.48 8.54
C ASP A 252 -22.47 -77.77 7.83
N ASP A 253 -21.49 -77.71 6.92
CA ASP A 253 -20.89 -78.90 6.31
C ASP A 253 -20.26 -79.82 7.37
N THR A 254 -19.60 -79.24 8.38
CA THR A 254 -19.02 -79.99 9.50
C THR A 254 -20.10 -80.73 10.30
N LYS A 255 -21.26 -80.08 10.56
CA LYS A 255 -22.40 -80.74 11.22
C LYS A 255 -22.94 -81.90 10.39
N LEU A 256 -23.06 -81.73 9.07
CA LEU A 256 -23.52 -82.77 8.15
C LEU A 256 -22.58 -83.98 8.15
N LEU A 257 -21.27 -83.74 8.06
CA LEU A 257 -20.25 -84.79 8.10
C LEU A 257 -20.27 -85.57 9.41
N ASN A 258 -20.37 -84.87 10.55
CA ASN A 258 -20.50 -85.50 11.86
C ASN A 258 -21.77 -86.37 11.94
N GLY A 259 -22.92 -85.85 11.47
CA GLY A 259 -24.16 -86.62 11.39
C GLY A 259 -24.06 -87.85 10.49
N PHE A 260 -23.37 -87.74 9.35
CA PHE A 260 -23.14 -88.87 8.46
C PHE A 260 -22.26 -89.94 9.13
N GLY A 261 -21.20 -89.53 9.84
CA GLY A 261 -20.34 -90.43 10.62
C GLY A 261 -21.11 -91.21 11.70
N GLU A 262 -22.05 -90.57 12.39
CA GLU A 262 -22.93 -91.24 13.36
C GLU A 262 -23.83 -92.29 12.69
N ILE A 263 -24.44 -91.95 11.55
CA ILE A 263 -25.28 -92.89 10.77
C ILE A 263 -24.47 -94.10 10.34
N LEU A 264 -23.26 -93.86 9.80
CA LEU A 264 -22.36 -94.91 9.32
C LEU A 264 -21.92 -95.83 10.46
N THR A 265 -21.61 -95.26 11.63
CA THR A 265 -21.29 -96.01 12.85
C THR A 265 -22.45 -96.93 13.27
N LYS A 266 -23.68 -96.42 13.28
CA LYS A 266 -24.88 -97.22 13.57
C LYS A 266 -25.08 -98.36 12.57
N LEU A 267 -24.82 -98.10 11.29
CA LEU A 267 -24.92 -99.12 10.23
C LEU A 267 -23.88 -100.24 10.41
N ILE A 268 -22.62 -99.89 10.68
CA ILE A 268 -21.53 -100.84 10.95
C ILE A 268 -21.90 -101.74 12.13
N ILE A 269 -22.41 -101.16 13.23
CA ILE A 269 -22.85 -101.91 14.41
C ILE A 269 -23.97 -102.89 14.03
N ARG A 270 -24.96 -102.45 13.24
CA ARG A 270 -26.13 -103.26 12.87
C ARG A 270 -25.79 -104.40 11.91
N LEU A 271 -24.78 -104.21 11.06
CA LEU A 271 -24.29 -105.24 10.12
C LEU A 271 -23.29 -106.22 10.77
N GLY A 272 -22.92 -106.02 12.04
CA GLY A 272 -21.99 -106.90 12.75
C GLY A 272 -20.54 -106.79 12.26
N LEU A 273 -20.19 -105.73 11.52
CA LEU A 273 -18.89 -105.55 10.87
C LEU A 273 -17.79 -105.01 11.81
N LYS A 274 -17.89 -105.22 13.13
CA LYS A 274 -16.82 -104.81 14.05
C LYS A 274 -15.57 -105.65 13.77
N GLY A 275 -14.61 -105.05 13.07
CA GLY A 275 -13.26 -105.59 12.99
C GLY A 275 -12.67 -105.70 14.39
N GLU A 276 -12.19 -106.88 14.74
CA GLU A 276 -11.29 -107.08 15.86
C GLU A 276 -10.06 -106.17 15.65
N GLN A 277 -9.83 -105.23 16.56
CA GLN A 277 -8.56 -104.53 16.62
C GLN A 277 -7.48 -105.55 17.03
N LYS A 278 -6.53 -105.80 16.13
CA LYS A 278 -5.21 -106.34 16.48
C LYS A 278 -4.30 -105.21 16.93
#